data_AF-A0A9W7HGQ1-F1
#
_entry.id   AF-A0A9W7HGQ1-F1
#
_cell.length_a   1.000
_cell.length_b   1.000
_cell.length_c   1.000
_cell.angle_alpha   90.00
_cell.angle_beta   90.00
_cell.angle_gamma   90.00
#
_symmetry.space_group_name_H-M   'P 1'
#
loop_
_entity.id
_entity.type
_entity.pdbx_description
1 polymer ?
#
loop_
_entity_poly.entity_id
_entity_poly.type
_entity_poly.pdbx_seq_one_letter_code
_entity_poly.pdbx_strand_id
1 'polypeptide(L)'
;MVRETYTYTTKNNGMANLESVIPKCASFSQIKQLQAYIFTTGTFKFSRARSKLLDLCAIAPFGSLSFAISVFRQIPRPLTNDFNAIIRGLIQSPQPSAAFAWYRSMQRGSFRMDALTCSFTLKACARVLAATESLQLHANIIRFGFMADALLGTTLLDVYAKVGNLSYARLVFDEMQLRDIASWNSLIFGLAQGSQASEALDLFKRMEVEGLKPNEVTVIGVLSACSHMGDFKEGEKIHGFIRNQKLDTNVQVCNALIDMYANCGFVDRAYGVFDNMRCRKCLVTWNTMIMAFARDGNGHKALKLFEQMERAGVQPDAVTYLAVLCACNHAGLVEDGVRLFNTMGKHEVKPNVKHYGSLVDLLGRAGRLKEAYKLINSMSMVPDVVLWQSLLGACRIYKDVEMAEIASRNLVEMGSNNCGDFVLLSNIYAAHERWNDVGRVRDAMKNRDVKKVPGFSYIEVDGLWHKFFTGDKSNARWKEIYSKLDEIGFRIKELGYVAETSFVLHDIGEEEKENQLCYHSEKLAVAFGLISTSEGTPIHVIKNLRICGDCHVVIKLVSKIYERQIIVRDRVRFHKFKDGFCSCRDYW
;
A
#
# COMPACT_ATOMS: atom_id res chain seq x y z
N MET A 1 63.66 -31.40 52.74
CA MET A 1 62.31 -30.83 53.00
C MET A 1 61.93 -29.95 51.83
N VAL A 2 61.23 -30.52 50.86
CA VAL A 2 60.66 -29.82 49.71
C VAL A 2 59.21 -29.48 50.08
N ARG A 3 58.82 -28.21 50.00
CA ARG A 3 57.41 -27.78 50.11
C ARG A 3 56.84 -27.73 48.70
N GLU A 4 55.93 -28.66 48.39
CA GLU A 4 55.12 -28.65 47.18
C GLU A 4 54.10 -27.51 47.21
N THR A 5 54.18 -26.63 46.22
CA THR A 5 53.13 -25.68 45.86
C THR A 5 52.16 -26.37 44.90
N TYR A 6 50.98 -26.75 45.39
CA TYR A 6 49.88 -27.22 44.55
C TYR A 6 49.25 -26.04 43.79
N THR A 7 49.59 -25.90 42.51
CA THR A 7 48.85 -25.08 41.54
C THR A 7 47.63 -25.86 41.06
N TYR A 8 46.43 -25.43 41.48
CA TYR A 8 45.16 -25.87 40.90
C TYR A 8 45.03 -25.30 39.47
N THR A 9 45.49 -26.06 38.48
CA THR A 9 45.10 -25.86 37.07
C THR A 9 43.69 -26.43 36.85
N THR A 10 42.67 -25.59 36.94
CA THR A 10 41.33 -25.92 36.44
C THR A 10 41.29 -25.82 34.91
N LYS A 11 40.91 -26.94 34.28
CA LYS A 11 40.75 -27.15 32.83
C LYS A 11 39.92 -26.04 32.15
N ASN A 12 40.56 -25.30 31.25
CA ASN A 12 39.93 -24.29 30.38
C ASN A 12 39.45 -24.83 29.01
N ASN A 13 39.52 -26.15 28.78
CA ASN A 13 39.27 -26.77 27.46
C ASN A 13 37.80 -26.90 27.05
N GLY A 14 36.82 -26.69 27.95
CA GLY A 14 35.39 -26.82 27.63
C GLY A 14 34.75 -25.58 26.99
N MET A 15 35.25 -24.38 27.30
CA MET A 15 34.59 -23.11 26.92
C MET A 15 34.86 -22.69 25.47
N ALA A 16 36.04 -23.01 24.92
CA ALA A 16 36.41 -22.68 23.53
C ALA A 16 35.63 -23.49 22.48
N ASN A 17 35.02 -24.61 22.85
CA ASN A 17 34.37 -25.51 21.89
C ASN A 17 32.93 -25.07 21.54
N LEU A 18 32.19 -24.50 22.49
CA LEU A 18 30.76 -24.16 22.32
C LEU A 18 30.50 -23.09 21.26
N GLU A 19 31.34 -22.06 21.17
CA GLU A 19 31.19 -21.01 20.14
C GLU A 19 31.40 -21.54 18.71
N SER A 20 32.19 -22.61 18.56
CA SER A 20 32.43 -23.26 17.26
C SER A 20 31.33 -24.25 16.86
N VAL A 21 30.56 -24.76 17.83
CA VAL A 21 29.53 -25.79 17.63
C VAL A 21 28.15 -25.19 17.39
N ILE A 22 27.80 -24.07 18.04
CA ILE A 22 26.48 -23.42 17.87
C ILE A 22 26.17 -23.13 16.38
N PRO A 23 27.08 -22.55 15.58
CA PRO A 23 26.80 -22.29 14.16
C PRO A 23 26.64 -23.57 13.30
N LYS A 24 27.09 -24.74 13.79
CA LYS A 24 27.03 -26.02 13.08
C LYS A 24 25.71 -26.77 13.32
N CYS A 25 24.85 -26.27 14.21
CA CYS A 25 23.54 -26.86 14.44
C CYS A 25 22.63 -26.61 13.23
N ALA A 26 22.05 -27.66 12.66
CA ALA A 26 21.17 -27.62 11.49
C ALA A 26 19.75 -28.12 11.77
N SER A 27 19.46 -28.54 13.01
CA SER A 27 18.13 -29.03 13.40
C SER A 27 17.77 -28.67 14.83
N PHE A 28 16.46 -28.63 15.11
CA PHE A 28 15.94 -28.38 16.45
C PHE A 28 16.38 -29.43 17.47
N SER A 29 16.52 -30.69 17.05
CA SER A 29 16.98 -31.80 17.90
C SER A 29 18.42 -31.59 18.37
N GLN A 30 19.31 -31.11 17.48
CA GLN A 30 20.70 -30.79 17.83
C GLN A 30 20.77 -29.62 18.83
N ILE A 31 19.92 -28.60 18.69
CA ILE A 31 19.82 -27.50 19.65
C ILE A 31 19.44 -28.04 21.04
N LYS A 32 18.45 -28.94 21.14
CA LYS A 32 18.04 -29.55 22.40
C LYS A 32 19.14 -30.40 23.04
N GLN A 33 19.85 -31.20 22.24
CA GLN A 33 20.98 -32.01 22.71
C GLN A 33 22.11 -31.12 23.25
N LEU A 34 22.45 -30.07 22.52
CA LEU A 34 23.45 -29.10 22.93
C LEU A 34 23.05 -28.38 24.23
N GLN A 35 21.78 -27.98 24.36
CA GLN A 35 21.25 -27.39 25.59
C GLN A 35 21.34 -28.37 26.77
N ALA A 36 20.89 -29.62 26.61
CA ALA A 36 20.96 -30.63 27.66
C ALA A 36 22.41 -30.89 28.12
N TYR A 37 23.36 -30.97 27.17
CA TYR A 37 24.79 -31.09 27.48
C TYR A 37 25.32 -29.87 28.25
N ILE A 38 24.97 -28.66 27.83
CA ILE A 38 25.43 -27.42 28.47
C ILE A 38 24.86 -27.28 29.90
N PHE A 39 23.63 -27.72 30.13
CA PHE A 39 23.00 -27.72 31.46
C PHE A 39 23.63 -28.77 32.40
N THR A 40 23.81 -30.00 31.93
CA THR A 40 24.37 -31.11 32.72
C THR A 40 25.85 -30.92 33.07
N THR A 41 26.61 -30.23 32.22
CA THR A 41 28.03 -29.92 32.43
C THR A 41 28.28 -28.66 33.26
N GLY A 42 27.23 -27.92 33.64
CA GLY A 42 27.34 -26.68 34.42
C GLY A 42 27.97 -25.48 33.68
N THR A 43 28.34 -25.65 32.41
CA THR A 43 29.01 -24.63 31.58
C THR A 43 28.09 -23.48 31.15
N PHE A 44 26.77 -23.65 31.28
CA PHE A 44 25.76 -22.65 30.91
C PHE A 44 25.85 -21.34 31.69
N LYS A 45 26.14 -21.43 33.00
CA LYS A 45 26.01 -20.28 33.93
C LYS A 45 27.02 -19.17 33.63
N PHE A 46 28.14 -19.48 32.98
CA PHE A 46 29.27 -18.57 32.80
C PHE A 46 29.71 -18.37 31.34
N SER A 47 29.00 -18.96 30.38
CA SER A 47 29.42 -18.91 28.97
C SER A 47 28.91 -17.67 28.23
N ARG A 48 29.83 -16.94 27.58
CA ARG A 48 29.51 -15.86 26.62
C ARG A 48 28.75 -16.35 25.38
N ALA A 49 28.77 -17.66 25.13
CA ALA A 49 28.08 -18.29 24.01
C ALA A 49 26.57 -18.47 24.22
N ARG A 50 26.05 -18.24 25.43
CA ARG A 50 24.63 -18.51 25.75
C ARG A 50 23.65 -17.59 25.01
N SER A 51 24.00 -16.32 24.78
CA SER A 51 23.16 -15.42 23.98
C SER A 51 23.13 -15.84 22.51
N LYS A 52 24.23 -16.37 21.97
CA LYS A 52 24.28 -16.95 20.61
C LYS A 52 23.39 -18.19 20.50
N LEU A 53 23.34 -19.02 21.54
CA LEU A 53 22.41 -20.16 21.61
C LEU A 53 20.95 -19.67 21.65
N LEU A 54 20.64 -18.67 22.48
CA LEU A 54 19.31 -18.06 22.53
C LEU A 54 18.91 -17.46 21.18
N ASP A 55 19.82 -16.74 20.51
CA ASP A 55 19.61 -16.20 19.16
C ASP A 55 19.30 -17.31 18.16
N LEU A 56 20.11 -18.37 18.15
CA LEU A 56 19.87 -19.53 17.27
C LEU A 56 18.50 -20.16 17.53
N CYS A 57 18.13 -20.36 18.81
CA CYS A 57 16.83 -20.87 19.19
C CYS A 57 15.69 -19.95 18.73
N ALA A 58 15.89 -18.63 18.79
CA ALA A 58 14.83 -17.66 18.58
C ALA A 58 14.62 -17.25 17.10
N ILE A 59 15.67 -17.33 16.28
CA ILE A 59 15.72 -16.75 14.92
C ILE A 59 15.83 -17.82 13.83
N ALA A 60 16.46 -18.97 14.11
CA ALA A 60 16.69 -19.96 13.06
C ALA A 60 15.36 -20.50 12.50
N PRO A 61 15.29 -20.85 11.20
CA PRO A 61 14.07 -21.42 10.60
C PRO A 61 13.59 -22.70 11.29
N PHE A 62 14.52 -23.47 11.86
CA PHE A 62 14.28 -24.70 12.64
C PHE A 62 14.27 -24.45 14.16
N GLY A 63 14.36 -23.19 14.59
CA GLY A 63 14.33 -22.79 15.99
C GLY A 63 12.93 -22.79 16.60
N SER A 64 12.85 -22.48 17.89
CA SER A 64 11.60 -22.27 18.60
C SER A 64 11.75 -21.12 19.59
N LEU A 65 11.00 -20.03 19.37
CA LEU A 65 11.01 -18.87 20.25
C LEU A 65 10.46 -19.20 21.64
N SER A 66 9.43 -20.05 21.75
CA SER A 66 8.92 -20.51 23.04
C SER A 66 9.96 -21.32 23.81
N PHE A 67 10.76 -22.14 23.10
CA PHE A 67 11.89 -22.84 23.69
C PHE A 67 12.99 -21.86 24.13
N ALA A 68 13.35 -20.86 23.32
CA ALA A 68 14.31 -19.83 23.69
C ALA A 68 13.90 -19.08 24.98
N ILE A 69 12.62 -18.72 25.11
CA ILE A 69 12.06 -18.07 26.31
C ILE A 69 12.13 -19.01 27.53
N SER A 70 11.86 -20.31 27.35
CA SER A 70 12.00 -21.30 28.42
C SER A 70 13.44 -21.42 28.92
N VAL A 71 14.40 -21.47 27.99
CA VAL A 71 15.84 -21.50 28.32
C VAL A 71 16.25 -20.20 29.02
N PHE A 72 15.77 -19.04 28.56
CA PHE A 72 16.04 -17.75 29.20
C PHE A 72 15.59 -17.72 30.67
N ARG A 73 14.38 -18.22 30.97
CA ARG A 73 13.82 -18.23 32.33
C ARG A 73 14.64 -19.07 33.32
N GLN A 74 15.45 -20.00 32.83
CA GLN A 74 16.32 -20.84 33.65
C GLN A 74 17.68 -20.17 33.94
N ILE A 75 17.95 -18.98 33.36
CA ILE A 75 19.18 -18.23 33.60
C ILE A 75 19.05 -17.46 34.93
N PRO A 76 19.87 -17.77 35.97
CA PRO A 76 19.72 -17.13 37.28
C PRO A 76 20.09 -15.63 37.28
N ARG A 77 20.98 -15.20 36.38
CA ARG A 77 21.44 -13.82 36.21
C ARG A 77 21.53 -13.48 34.72
N PRO A 78 20.42 -13.05 34.08
CA PRO A 78 20.43 -12.68 32.67
C PRO A 78 21.24 -11.39 32.44
N LEU A 79 21.91 -11.32 31.30
CA LEU A 79 22.65 -10.16 30.81
C LEU A 79 21.87 -9.49 29.67
N THR A 80 22.25 -8.26 29.33
CA THR A 80 21.64 -7.49 28.22
C THR A 80 21.57 -8.29 26.92
N ASN A 81 22.64 -9.02 26.57
CA ASN A 81 22.67 -9.85 25.36
C ASN A 81 21.66 -11.01 25.37
N ASP A 82 21.33 -11.56 26.55
CA ASP A 82 20.33 -12.62 26.65
C ASP A 82 18.93 -12.07 26.37
N PHE A 83 18.64 -10.87 26.87
CA PHE A 83 17.40 -10.16 26.57
C PHE A 83 17.33 -9.74 25.10
N ASN A 84 18.42 -9.21 24.55
CA ASN A 84 18.50 -8.81 23.15
C ASN A 84 18.19 -9.97 22.20
N ALA A 85 18.65 -11.19 22.51
CA ALA A 85 18.33 -12.38 21.72
C ALA A 85 16.82 -12.69 21.70
N ILE A 86 16.14 -12.59 22.86
CA ILE A 86 14.70 -12.79 22.95
C ILE A 86 13.93 -11.68 22.23
N ILE A 87 14.28 -10.42 22.46
CA ILE A 87 13.65 -9.27 21.79
C ILE A 87 13.82 -9.39 20.27
N ARG A 88 15.01 -9.78 19.80
CA ARG A 88 15.28 -9.98 18.37
C ARG A 88 14.44 -11.10 17.76
N GLY A 89 14.27 -12.22 18.46
CA GLY A 89 13.36 -13.28 18.05
C GLY A 89 11.89 -12.87 17.99
N LEU A 90 11.43 -12.08 18.97
CA LEU A 90 10.07 -11.55 19.02
C LEU A 90 9.75 -10.65 17.82
N ILE A 91 10.70 -9.85 17.34
CA ILE A 91 10.52 -9.02 16.13
C ILE A 91 10.18 -9.88 14.90
N GLN A 92 10.81 -11.05 14.76
CA GLN A 92 10.58 -11.95 13.64
C GLN A 92 9.32 -12.81 13.81
N SER A 93 8.77 -12.84 15.02
CA SER A 93 7.56 -13.60 15.34
C SER A 93 6.29 -12.91 14.81
N PRO A 94 5.15 -13.63 14.78
CA PRO A 94 3.83 -13.05 14.50
C PRO A 94 3.37 -12.02 15.55
N GLN A 95 4.02 -11.92 16.71
CA GLN A 95 3.65 -11.01 17.80
C GLN A 95 4.81 -10.08 18.22
N PRO A 96 5.24 -9.12 17.37
CA PRO A 96 6.35 -8.22 17.69
C PRO A 96 6.08 -7.32 18.90
N SER A 97 4.82 -7.02 19.21
CA SER A 97 4.42 -6.16 20.34
C SER A 97 4.84 -6.71 21.71
N ALA A 98 5.05 -8.02 21.83
CA ALA A 98 5.56 -8.63 23.05
C ALA A 98 6.97 -8.13 23.40
N ALA A 99 7.76 -7.65 22.44
CA ALA A 99 9.07 -7.03 22.68
C ALA A 99 8.99 -5.87 23.69
N PHE A 100 7.90 -5.11 23.71
CA PHE A 100 7.71 -3.98 24.62
C PHE A 100 7.57 -4.42 26.08
N ALA A 101 6.99 -5.59 26.33
CA ALA A 101 6.90 -6.15 27.69
C ALA A 101 8.28 -6.57 28.20
N TRP A 102 9.10 -7.18 27.35
CA TRP A 102 10.47 -7.55 27.67
C TRP A 102 11.36 -6.34 27.91
N TYR A 103 11.26 -5.30 27.08
CA TYR A 103 11.95 -4.03 27.30
C TYR A 103 11.57 -3.39 28.64
N ARG A 104 10.26 -3.32 28.97
CA ARG A 104 9.79 -2.81 30.26
C ARG A 104 10.27 -3.66 31.45
N SER A 105 10.35 -4.97 31.27
CA SER A 105 10.90 -5.87 32.30
C SER A 105 12.38 -5.58 32.56
N MET A 106 13.18 -5.32 31.52
CA MET A 106 14.58 -4.89 31.69
C MET A 106 14.67 -3.57 32.45
N GLN A 107 13.82 -2.60 32.09
CA GLN A 107 13.79 -1.29 32.73
C GLN A 107 13.42 -1.38 34.23
N ARG A 108 12.39 -2.19 34.58
CA ARG A 108 11.97 -2.41 35.97
C ARG A 108 13.00 -3.19 36.79
N GLY A 109 13.74 -4.09 36.15
CA GLY A 109 14.83 -4.85 36.77
C GLY A 109 16.16 -4.08 36.86
N SER A 110 16.18 -2.79 36.49
CA SER A 110 17.38 -1.95 36.48
C SER A 110 18.56 -2.54 35.69
N PHE A 111 18.27 -3.29 34.63
CA PHE A 111 19.29 -3.82 33.73
C PHE A 111 19.83 -2.73 32.81
N ARG A 112 21.13 -2.78 32.49
CA ARG A 112 21.75 -1.85 31.54
C ARG A 112 21.20 -2.11 30.14
N MET A 113 20.49 -1.14 29.59
CA MET A 113 20.07 -1.13 28.19
C MET A 113 21.22 -0.57 27.33
N ASP A 114 21.41 -1.13 26.15
CA ASP A 114 22.35 -0.65 25.14
C ASP A 114 21.60 -0.16 23.88
N ALA A 115 22.33 0.45 22.96
CA ALA A 115 21.79 0.94 21.70
C ALA A 115 21.11 -0.18 20.88
N LEU A 116 21.62 -1.42 20.97
CA LEU A 116 21.01 -2.59 20.30
C LEU A 116 19.64 -2.94 20.88
N THR A 117 19.50 -2.90 22.20
CA THR A 117 18.21 -3.11 22.89
C THR A 117 17.16 -2.12 22.36
N CYS A 118 17.53 -0.84 22.27
CA CYS A 118 16.67 0.21 21.74
C CYS A 118 16.37 0.01 20.24
N SER A 119 17.38 -0.32 19.41
CA SER A 119 17.21 -0.57 17.98
C SER A 119 16.24 -1.73 17.71
N PHE A 120 16.38 -2.85 18.43
CA PHE A 120 15.48 -4.00 18.31
C PHE A 120 14.05 -3.63 18.72
N THR A 121 13.88 -2.93 19.83
CA THR A 121 12.55 -2.53 20.29
C THR A 121 11.89 -1.51 19.34
N LEU A 122 12.67 -0.58 18.79
CA LEU A 122 12.22 0.34 17.73
C LEU A 122 11.78 -0.41 16.47
N LYS A 123 12.53 -1.43 16.04
CA LYS A 123 12.13 -2.28 14.90
C LYS A 123 10.81 -3.02 15.16
N ALA A 124 10.52 -3.38 16.42
CA ALA A 124 9.20 -3.88 16.78
C ALA A 124 8.13 -2.78 16.62
N CYS A 125 8.39 -1.54 17.06
CA CYS A 125 7.49 -0.40 16.83
C CYS A 125 7.17 -0.18 15.36
N ALA A 126 8.18 -0.20 14.49
CA ALA A 126 7.99 -0.08 13.03
C ALA A 126 7.08 -1.19 12.47
N ARG A 127 7.17 -2.42 12.98
CA ARG A 127 6.36 -3.55 12.50
C ARG A 127 4.90 -3.47 12.93
N VAL A 128 4.61 -2.92 14.10
CA VAL A 128 3.24 -2.80 14.64
C VAL A 128 2.68 -1.37 14.54
N LEU A 129 3.42 -0.46 13.91
CA LEU A 129 3.07 0.97 13.76
C LEU A 129 2.77 1.65 15.11
N ALA A 130 3.53 1.31 16.15
CA ALA A 130 3.29 1.76 17.53
C ALA A 130 3.86 3.18 17.78
N ALA A 131 3.03 4.21 17.57
CA ALA A 131 3.43 5.60 17.71
C ALA A 131 3.84 5.99 19.15
N THR A 132 3.05 5.57 20.13
CA THR A 132 3.23 5.90 21.54
C THR A 132 4.52 5.33 22.11
N GLU A 133 4.78 4.06 21.84
CA GLU A 133 5.97 3.34 22.30
C GLU A 133 7.23 3.89 21.62
N SER A 134 7.12 4.32 20.36
CA SER A 134 8.23 4.98 19.65
C SER A 134 8.69 6.27 20.34
N LEU A 135 7.74 7.10 20.79
CA LEU A 135 8.05 8.33 21.54
C LEU A 135 8.70 8.03 22.90
N GLN A 136 8.19 7.03 23.62
CA GLN A 136 8.77 6.61 24.91
C GLN A 136 10.20 6.09 24.73
N LEU A 137 10.46 5.30 23.68
CA LEU A 137 11.79 4.82 23.36
C LEU A 137 12.72 5.95 22.93
N HIS A 138 12.25 6.91 22.13
CA HIS A 138 13.05 8.08 21.76
C HIS A 138 13.49 8.87 23.00
N ALA A 139 12.58 9.15 23.94
CA ALA A 139 12.92 9.82 25.20
C ALA A 139 13.99 9.04 26.00
N ASN A 140 13.89 7.71 26.03
CA ASN A 140 14.91 6.86 26.66
C ASN A 140 16.27 6.94 25.93
N ILE A 141 16.28 6.94 24.60
CA ILE A 141 17.50 7.05 23.77
C ILE A 141 18.22 8.37 24.07
N ILE A 142 17.48 9.48 24.17
CA ILE A 142 18.04 10.78 24.57
C ILE A 142 18.60 10.70 25.99
N ARG A 143 17.81 10.19 26.95
CA ARG A 143 18.21 10.05 28.35
C ARG A 143 19.47 9.19 28.54
N PHE A 144 19.65 8.16 27.72
CA PHE A 144 20.83 7.29 27.76
C PHE A 144 22.03 7.83 26.98
N GLY A 145 21.86 8.94 26.25
CA GLY A 145 22.92 9.53 25.43
C GLY A 145 23.24 8.74 24.16
N PHE A 146 22.30 7.93 23.66
CA PHE A 146 22.53 7.08 22.48
C PHE A 146 22.25 7.78 21.13
N MET A 147 21.88 9.07 21.13
CA MET A 147 21.60 9.83 19.89
C MET A 147 22.83 9.99 18.97
N ALA A 148 24.05 9.87 19.50
CA ALA A 148 25.28 9.90 18.70
C ALA A 148 25.49 8.64 17.85
N ASP A 149 24.74 7.55 18.10
CA ASP A 149 24.82 6.32 17.32
C ASP A 149 24.03 6.48 16.01
N ALA A 150 24.75 6.60 14.89
CA ALA A 150 24.16 6.82 13.57
C ALA A 150 23.22 5.69 13.11
N LEU A 151 23.48 4.44 13.52
CA LEU A 151 22.63 3.29 13.17
C LEU A 151 21.32 3.33 13.96
N LEU A 152 21.39 3.71 15.24
CA LEU A 152 20.21 3.91 16.07
C LEU A 152 19.39 5.10 15.58
N GLY A 153 20.04 6.22 15.22
CA GLY A 153 19.40 7.38 14.60
C GLY A 153 18.66 7.01 13.31
N THR A 154 19.29 6.23 12.44
CA THR A 154 18.65 5.70 11.22
C THR A 154 17.46 4.78 11.54
N THR A 155 17.56 3.95 12.59
CA THR A 155 16.45 3.09 13.02
C THR A 155 15.27 3.92 13.55
N LEU A 156 15.55 4.96 14.33
CA LEU A 156 14.54 5.86 14.88
C LEU A 156 13.83 6.66 13.77
N LEU A 157 14.60 7.13 12.79
CA LEU A 157 14.10 7.77 11.59
C LEU A 157 13.13 6.87 10.81
N ASP A 158 13.52 5.61 10.53
CA ASP A 158 12.67 4.62 9.85
C ASP A 158 11.37 4.35 10.59
N VAL A 159 11.40 4.30 11.93
CA VAL A 159 10.20 4.14 12.75
C VAL A 159 9.27 5.33 12.61
N TYR A 160 9.78 6.56 12.74
CA TYR A 160 8.94 7.76 12.59
C TYR A 160 8.34 7.86 11.20
N ALA A 161 9.12 7.53 10.16
CA ALA A 161 8.65 7.45 8.79
C ALA A 161 7.48 6.46 8.64
N LYS A 162 7.62 5.22 9.14
CA LYS A 162 6.58 4.17 9.03
C LYS A 162 5.34 4.45 9.84
N VAL A 163 5.49 5.03 11.04
CA VAL A 163 4.37 5.45 11.89
C VAL A 163 3.61 6.64 11.28
N GLY A 164 4.21 7.34 10.31
CA GLY A 164 3.60 8.50 9.64
C GLY A 164 3.87 9.82 10.34
N ASN A 165 4.77 9.87 11.33
CA ASN A 165 5.17 11.11 11.99
C ASN A 165 6.38 11.73 11.27
N LEU A 166 6.15 12.22 10.06
CA LEU A 166 7.19 12.72 9.16
C LEU A 166 7.89 13.96 9.69
N SER A 167 7.22 14.77 10.51
CA SER A 167 7.83 15.93 11.18
C SER A 167 8.95 15.51 12.14
N TYR A 168 8.72 14.50 12.99
CA TYR A 168 9.79 13.98 13.85
C TYR A 168 10.85 13.22 13.07
N ALA A 169 10.48 12.51 11.99
CA ALA A 169 11.46 11.89 11.10
C ALA A 169 12.43 12.95 10.54
N ARG A 170 11.90 14.08 10.03
CA ARG A 170 12.70 15.19 9.51
C ARG A 170 13.62 15.78 10.58
N LEU A 171 13.10 16.04 11.78
CA LEU A 171 13.88 16.59 12.89
C LEU A 171 15.05 15.67 13.27
N VAL A 172 14.79 14.36 13.45
CA VAL A 172 15.85 13.38 13.75
C VAL A 172 16.90 13.39 12.64
N PHE A 173 16.49 13.41 11.37
CA PHE A 173 17.43 13.45 10.25
C PHE A 173 18.28 14.73 10.22
N ASP A 174 17.70 15.88 10.55
CA ASP A 174 18.41 17.17 10.54
C ASP A 174 19.37 17.29 11.73
N GLU A 175 19.05 16.67 12.87
CA GLU A 175 19.92 16.60 14.06
C GLU A 175 21.06 15.56 13.96
N MET A 176 21.01 14.63 13.00
CA MET A 176 22.07 13.63 12.81
C MET A 176 23.39 14.28 12.36
N GLN A 177 24.45 14.08 13.14
CA GLN A 177 25.80 14.55 12.82
C GLN A 177 26.39 13.87 11.59
N LEU A 178 26.13 12.55 11.44
CA LEU A 178 26.56 11.74 10.31
C LEU A 178 25.33 11.10 9.68
N ARG A 179 25.11 11.39 8.39
CA ARG A 179 24.02 10.83 7.59
C ARG A 179 24.61 9.91 6.53
N ASP A 180 24.29 8.63 6.60
CA ASP A 180 24.69 7.64 5.61
C ASP A 180 23.56 7.42 4.58
N ILE A 181 23.85 6.70 3.50
CA ILE A 181 22.85 6.43 2.45
C ILE A 181 21.57 5.79 3.03
N ALA A 182 21.68 5.02 4.12
CA ALA A 182 20.53 4.38 4.76
C ALA A 182 19.60 5.39 5.46
N SER A 183 20.13 6.43 6.10
CA SER A 183 19.31 7.50 6.68
C SER A 183 18.60 8.32 5.61
N TRP A 184 19.29 8.68 4.53
CA TRP A 184 18.67 9.35 3.36
C TRP A 184 17.55 8.51 2.76
N ASN A 185 17.82 7.23 2.49
CA ASN A 185 16.83 6.33 1.91
C ASN A 185 15.61 6.16 2.81
N SER A 186 15.80 5.97 4.12
CA SER A 186 14.70 5.83 5.09
C SER A 186 13.74 7.01 5.03
N LEU A 187 14.29 8.24 4.96
CA LEU A 187 13.45 9.43 4.89
C LEU A 187 12.82 9.63 3.51
N ILE A 188 13.55 9.41 2.41
CA ILE A 188 12.99 9.48 1.05
C ILE A 188 11.77 8.54 0.94
N PHE A 189 11.87 7.31 1.43
CA PHE A 189 10.75 6.37 1.46
C PHE A 189 9.60 6.85 2.34
N GLY A 190 9.91 7.37 3.54
CA GLY A 190 8.90 7.92 4.45
C GLY A 190 8.10 9.06 3.82
N LEU A 191 8.78 10.03 3.23
CA LEU A 191 8.17 11.17 2.55
C LEU A 191 7.35 10.73 1.33
N ALA A 192 7.89 9.82 0.52
CA ALA A 192 7.20 9.26 -0.63
C ALA A 192 5.88 8.57 -0.24
N GLN A 193 5.85 7.86 0.89
CA GLN A 193 4.66 7.13 1.37
C GLN A 193 3.67 8.03 2.13
N GLY A 194 4.14 9.05 2.87
CA GLY A 194 3.26 9.91 3.68
C GLY A 194 2.74 11.16 2.95
N SER A 195 2.51 11.07 1.64
CA SER A 195 1.94 12.14 0.81
C SER A 195 2.79 13.43 0.68
N GLN A 196 4.08 13.38 1.03
CA GLN A 196 5.06 14.48 0.86
C GLN A 196 6.05 14.13 -0.27
N ALA A 197 5.53 13.63 -1.39
CA ALA A 197 6.34 13.10 -2.48
C ALA A 197 7.22 14.17 -3.16
N SER A 198 6.82 15.45 -3.15
CA SER A 198 7.66 16.56 -3.62
C SER A 198 8.92 16.73 -2.76
N GLU A 199 8.77 16.68 -1.44
CA GLU A 199 9.90 16.78 -0.50
C GLU A 199 10.86 15.59 -0.66
N ALA A 200 10.35 14.41 -1.02
CA ALA A 200 11.19 13.25 -1.32
C ALA A 200 12.10 13.50 -2.55
N LEU A 201 11.59 14.20 -3.58
CA LEU A 201 12.38 14.58 -4.76
C LEU A 201 13.41 15.67 -4.42
N ASP A 202 13.04 16.66 -3.61
CA ASP A 202 13.97 17.70 -3.18
C ASP A 202 15.11 17.11 -2.34
N LEU A 203 14.79 16.13 -1.49
CA LEU A 203 15.78 15.42 -0.70
C LEU A 203 16.71 14.58 -1.58
N PHE A 204 16.19 13.95 -2.65
CA PHE A 204 17.03 13.26 -3.64
C PHE A 204 18.00 14.21 -4.35
N LYS A 205 17.53 15.37 -4.82
CA LYS A 205 18.40 16.39 -5.44
C LYS A 205 19.45 16.89 -4.47
N ARG A 206 19.06 17.12 -3.21
CA ARG A 206 19.98 17.53 -2.15
C ARG A 206 21.06 16.48 -1.86
N MET A 207 20.70 15.19 -1.90
CA MET A 207 21.65 14.08 -1.73
C MET A 207 22.79 14.15 -2.78
N GLU A 208 22.45 14.43 -4.04
CA GLU A 208 23.44 14.58 -5.11
C GLU A 208 24.33 15.82 -4.91
N VAL A 209 23.76 16.95 -4.48
CA VAL A 209 24.50 18.19 -4.18
C VAL A 209 25.48 17.99 -3.01
N GLU A 210 25.09 17.19 -2.00
CA GLU A 210 25.97 16.82 -0.88
C GLU A 210 27.01 15.74 -1.24
N GLY A 211 27.10 15.34 -2.52
CA GLY A 211 28.12 14.43 -3.03
C GLY A 211 27.88 12.95 -2.72
N LEU A 212 26.70 12.60 -2.20
CA LEU A 212 26.32 11.21 -1.98
C LEU A 212 25.80 10.61 -3.27
N LYS A 213 26.32 9.44 -3.64
CA LYS A 213 25.89 8.73 -4.85
C LYS A 213 24.59 7.95 -4.57
N PRO A 214 23.47 8.25 -5.24
CA PRO A 214 22.26 7.45 -5.14
C PRO A 214 22.49 6.00 -5.55
N ASN A 215 21.90 5.07 -4.81
CA ASN A 215 21.96 3.63 -5.12
C ASN A 215 20.58 3.10 -5.55
N GLU A 216 20.48 1.79 -5.76
CA GLU A 216 19.26 1.11 -6.18
C GLU A 216 18.10 1.37 -5.21
N VAL A 217 18.38 1.36 -3.89
CA VAL A 217 17.38 1.61 -2.86
C VAL A 217 16.90 3.07 -2.91
N THR A 218 17.81 4.02 -3.15
CA THR A 218 17.48 5.44 -3.33
C THR A 218 16.50 5.61 -4.49
N VAL A 219 16.87 5.14 -5.69
CA VAL A 219 16.06 5.36 -6.89
C VAL A 219 14.69 4.66 -6.82
N ILE A 220 14.57 3.52 -6.13
CA ILE A 220 13.26 2.89 -5.87
C ILE A 220 12.36 3.80 -5.04
N GLY A 221 12.89 4.44 -3.98
CA GLY A 221 12.13 5.38 -3.15
C GLY A 221 11.67 6.61 -3.93
N VAL A 222 12.55 7.16 -4.77
CA VAL A 222 12.25 8.34 -5.62
C VAL A 222 11.25 7.99 -6.72
N LEU A 223 11.39 6.84 -7.38
CA LEU A 223 10.41 6.35 -8.37
C LEU A 223 9.03 6.12 -7.72
N SER A 224 9.00 5.64 -6.47
CA SER A 224 7.76 5.54 -5.71
C SER A 224 7.14 6.92 -5.51
N ALA A 225 7.91 7.96 -5.17
CA ALA A 225 7.39 9.32 -5.06
C ALA A 225 6.78 9.81 -6.39
N CYS A 226 7.47 9.63 -7.52
CA CYS A 226 6.96 9.96 -8.85
C CYS A 226 5.67 9.19 -9.17
N SER A 227 5.61 7.89 -8.84
CA SER A 227 4.45 7.00 -9.04
C SER A 227 3.20 7.47 -8.29
N HIS A 228 3.38 7.97 -7.06
CA HIS A 228 2.29 8.51 -6.24
C HIS A 228 1.79 9.88 -6.75
N MET A 229 2.70 10.73 -7.21
CA MET A 229 2.33 12.03 -7.81
C MET A 229 1.80 11.88 -9.24
N GLY A 230 2.18 10.83 -9.96
CA GLY A 230 1.95 10.80 -11.41
C GLY A 230 2.90 11.74 -12.18
N ASP A 231 4.02 12.15 -11.58
CA ASP A 231 5.02 13.03 -12.20
C ASP A 231 5.87 12.24 -13.20
N PHE A 232 5.36 12.16 -14.42
CA PHE A 232 6.02 11.50 -15.53
C PHE A 232 7.36 12.15 -15.91
N LYS A 233 7.45 13.48 -15.87
CA LYS A 233 8.63 14.23 -16.34
C LYS A 233 9.82 13.95 -15.45
N GLU A 234 9.64 14.01 -14.13
CA GLU A 234 10.73 13.69 -13.21
C GLU A 234 11.06 12.19 -13.24
N GLY A 235 10.04 11.33 -13.34
CA GLY A 235 10.23 9.88 -13.51
C GLY A 235 11.08 9.53 -14.74
N GLU A 236 10.91 10.25 -15.85
CA GLU A 236 11.72 10.06 -17.07
C GLU A 236 13.17 10.51 -16.87
N LYS A 237 13.41 11.63 -16.18
CA LYS A 237 14.79 12.06 -15.83
C LYS A 237 15.49 11.03 -14.96
N ILE A 238 14.80 10.50 -13.95
CA ILE A 238 15.33 9.46 -13.06
C ILE A 238 15.62 8.17 -13.83
N HIS A 239 14.76 7.79 -14.79
CA HIS A 239 15.05 6.65 -15.66
C HIS A 239 16.31 6.86 -16.51
N GLY A 240 16.52 8.08 -17.03
CA GLY A 240 17.77 8.46 -17.69
C GLY A 240 18.99 8.29 -16.77
N PHE A 241 18.90 8.77 -15.52
CA PHE A 241 19.93 8.57 -14.50
C PHE A 241 20.20 7.08 -14.24
N ILE A 242 19.15 6.27 -14.07
CA ILE A 242 19.24 4.82 -13.84
C ILE A 242 20.01 4.13 -14.96
N ARG A 243 19.73 4.48 -16.23
CA ARG A 243 20.44 3.93 -17.39
C ARG A 243 21.91 4.34 -17.40
N ASN A 244 22.20 5.61 -17.13
CA ASN A 244 23.57 6.14 -17.10
C ASN A 244 24.40 5.49 -16.00
N GLN A 245 23.81 5.23 -14.84
CA GLN A 245 24.45 4.57 -13.70
C GLN A 245 24.37 3.02 -13.78
N LYS A 246 23.75 2.46 -14.82
CA LYS A 246 23.52 1.01 -15.00
C LYS A 246 22.81 0.33 -13.83
N LEU A 247 21.89 1.05 -13.16
CA LEU A 247 21.10 0.52 -12.04
C LEU A 247 19.94 -0.37 -12.53
N ASP A 248 19.64 -0.36 -13.83
CA ASP A 248 18.64 -1.19 -14.51
C ASP A 248 19.05 -2.67 -14.64
N THR A 249 20.23 -3.06 -14.13
CA THR A 249 20.58 -4.47 -13.93
C THR A 249 19.88 -5.07 -12.72
N ASN A 250 19.34 -4.24 -11.81
CA ASN A 250 18.61 -4.70 -10.64
C ASN A 250 17.11 -4.85 -10.95
N VAL A 251 16.58 -6.06 -10.79
CA VAL A 251 15.16 -6.38 -11.05
C VAL A 251 14.18 -5.52 -10.26
N GLN A 252 14.53 -5.11 -9.03
CA GLN A 252 13.68 -4.26 -8.20
C GLN A 252 13.59 -2.84 -8.76
N VAL A 253 14.69 -2.31 -9.32
CA VAL A 253 14.70 -1.00 -9.99
C VAL A 253 13.85 -1.06 -11.26
N CYS A 254 13.96 -2.13 -12.05
CA CYS A 254 13.08 -2.32 -13.22
C CYS A 254 11.59 -2.41 -12.82
N ASN A 255 11.26 -3.15 -11.76
CA ASN A 255 9.88 -3.25 -11.28
C ASN A 255 9.35 -1.89 -10.81
N ALA A 256 10.17 -1.08 -10.13
CA ALA A 256 9.82 0.28 -9.72
C ALA A 256 9.60 1.21 -10.93
N LEU A 257 10.41 1.08 -11.99
CA LEU A 257 10.22 1.82 -13.24
C LEU A 257 8.92 1.44 -13.96
N ILE A 258 8.60 0.14 -14.02
CA ILE A 258 7.34 -0.35 -14.59
C ILE A 258 6.15 0.22 -13.81
N ASP A 259 6.17 0.13 -12.48
CA ASP A 259 5.10 0.68 -11.62
C ASP A 259 4.96 2.20 -11.76
N MET A 260 6.08 2.94 -11.78
CA MET A 260 6.07 4.39 -11.97
C MET A 260 5.42 4.78 -13.29
N TYR A 261 5.87 4.21 -14.43
CA TYR A 261 5.26 4.53 -15.72
C TYR A 261 3.78 4.12 -15.79
N ALA A 262 3.43 2.97 -15.21
CA ALA A 262 2.05 2.50 -15.16
C ALA A 262 1.16 3.47 -14.36
N ASN A 263 1.62 3.94 -13.20
CA ASN A 263 0.88 4.84 -12.32
C ASN A 263 0.88 6.31 -12.80
N CYS A 264 1.75 6.66 -13.73
CA CYS A 264 1.66 7.91 -14.50
C CYS A 264 0.76 7.79 -15.74
N GLY A 265 0.18 6.61 -16.04
CA GLY A 265 -0.71 6.38 -17.17
C GLY A 265 0.00 6.03 -18.50
N PHE A 266 1.31 5.83 -18.48
CA PHE A 266 2.15 5.54 -19.66
C PHE A 266 2.49 4.03 -19.75
N VAL A 267 1.46 3.19 -19.87
CA VAL A 267 1.60 1.72 -19.87
C VAL A 267 2.52 1.20 -21.00
N ASP A 268 2.58 1.86 -22.15
CA ASP A 268 3.44 1.45 -23.25
C ASP A 268 4.94 1.66 -22.91
N ARG A 269 5.26 2.71 -22.14
CA ARG A 269 6.61 2.93 -21.60
C ARG A 269 6.95 1.89 -20.54
N ALA A 270 5.98 1.55 -19.69
CA ALA A 270 6.12 0.47 -18.70
C ALA A 270 6.41 -0.88 -19.39
N TYR A 271 5.66 -1.21 -20.46
CA TYR A 271 5.90 -2.40 -21.27
C TYR A 271 7.27 -2.35 -21.96
N GLY A 272 7.69 -1.19 -22.46
CA GLY A 272 9.03 -1.00 -23.02
C GLY A 272 10.14 -1.30 -22.02
N VAL A 273 9.99 -0.90 -20.74
CA VAL A 273 10.93 -1.30 -19.67
C VAL A 273 10.89 -2.80 -19.48
N PHE A 274 9.71 -3.39 -19.31
CA PHE A 274 9.50 -4.83 -19.12
C PHE A 274 10.16 -5.66 -20.23
N ASP A 275 9.89 -5.35 -21.49
CA ASP A 275 10.35 -6.12 -22.64
C ASP A 275 11.89 -6.08 -22.75
N ASN A 276 12.48 -4.90 -22.56
CA ASN A 276 13.92 -4.66 -22.67
C ASN A 276 14.73 -4.96 -21.40
N MET A 277 14.15 -5.58 -20.37
CA MET A 277 14.87 -5.94 -19.14
C MET A 277 16.04 -6.88 -19.45
N ARG A 278 17.25 -6.48 -19.05
CA ARG A 278 18.47 -7.31 -19.16
C ARG A 278 18.59 -8.35 -18.05
N CYS A 279 17.96 -8.08 -16.90
CA CYS A 279 17.89 -9.02 -15.79
C CYS A 279 16.74 -10.03 -16.00
N ARG A 280 16.86 -11.20 -15.35
CA ARG A 280 15.82 -12.23 -15.41
C ARG A 280 14.53 -11.72 -14.77
N LYS A 281 13.45 -11.72 -15.54
CA LYS A 281 12.09 -11.41 -15.06
C LYS A 281 11.70 -12.40 -13.95
N CYS A 282 11.26 -11.89 -12.80
CA CYS A 282 10.75 -12.72 -11.71
C CYS A 282 9.21 -12.62 -11.64
N LEU A 283 8.59 -13.43 -10.77
CA LEU A 283 7.14 -13.43 -10.55
C LEU A 283 6.58 -12.02 -10.30
N VAL A 284 7.27 -11.21 -9.49
CA VAL A 284 6.87 -9.82 -9.21
C VAL A 284 6.86 -8.98 -10.48
N THR A 285 7.84 -9.13 -11.36
CA THR A 285 7.93 -8.40 -12.63
C THR A 285 6.72 -8.67 -13.54
N TRP A 286 6.33 -9.94 -13.68
CA TRP A 286 5.15 -10.34 -14.45
C TRP A 286 3.87 -9.78 -13.82
N ASN A 287 3.72 -9.94 -12.51
CA ASN A 287 2.56 -9.43 -11.77
C ASN A 287 2.41 -7.91 -11.90
N THR A 288 3.51 -7.14 -11.81
CA THR A 288 3.51 -5.69 -11.98
C THR A 288 3.03 -5.29 -13.38
N MET A 289 3.50 -5.95 -14.44
CA MET A 289 3.10 -5.61 -15.81
C MET A 289 1.67 -6.04 -16.15
N ILE A 290 1.23 -7.22 -15.66
CA ILE A 290 -0.17 -7.68 -15.79
C ILE A 290 -1.11 -6.68 -15.10
N MET A 291 -0.77 -6.25 -13.88
CA MET A 291 -1.54 -5.23 -13.14
C MET A 291 -1.53 -3.88 -13.85
N ALA A 292 -0.41 -3.49 -14.47
CA ALA A 292 -0.33 -2.26 -15.26
C ALA A 292 -1.33 -2.27 -16.42
N PHE A 293 -1.42 -3.37 -17.19
CA PHE A 293 -2.45 -3.51 -18.22
C PHE A 293 -3.87 -3.59 -17.66
N ALA A 294 -4.07 -4.22 -16.49
CA ALA A 294 -5.36 -4.25 -15.82
C ALA A 294 -5.86 -2.84 -15.48
N ARG A 295 -5.01 -1.99 -14.88
CA ARG A 295 -5.34 -0.60 -14.53
C ARG A 295 -5.57 0.29 -15.74
N ASP A 296 -4.92 -0.02 -16.86
CA ASP A 296 -5.11 0.68 -18.13
C ASP A 296 -6.40 0.24 -18.88
N GLY A 297 -7.07 -0.82 -18.41
CA GLY A 297 -8.26 -1.40 -19.06
C GLY A 297 -7.94 -2.36 -20.21
N ASN A 298 -6.66 -2.69 -20.42
CA ASN A 298 -6.17 -3.56 -21.49
C ASN A 298 -6.20 -5.04 -21.10
N GLY A 299 -7.41 -5.56 -20.78
CA GLY A 299 -7.61 -6.93 -20.28
C GLY A 299 -7.00 -8.02 -21.17
N HIS A 300 -7.19 -7.93 -22.48
CA HIS A 300 -6.64 -8.91 -23.43
C HIS A 300 -5.10 -8.95 -23.44
N LYS A 301 -4.43 -7.79 -23.32
CA LYS A 301 -2.96 -7.76 -23.21
C LYS A 301 -2.49 -8.38 -21.90
N ALA A 302 -3.23 -8.16 -20.80
CA ALA A 302 -2.95 -8.77 -19.50
C ALA A 302 -3.09 -10.30 -19.56
N LEU A 303 -4.14 -10.83 -20.19
CA LEU A 303 -4.33 -12.27 -20.39
C LEU A 303 -3.23 -12.88 -21.26
N LYS A 304 -2.85 -12.20 -22.35
CA LYS A 304 -1.73 -12.65 -23.20
C LYS A 304 -0.41 -12.70 -22.42
N LEU A 305 -0.15 -11.73 -21.54
CA LEU A 305 1.04 -11.75 -20.67
C LEU A 305 0.99 -12.89 -19.65
N PHE A 306 -0.18 -13.20 -19.10
CA PHE A 306 -0.36 -14.33 -18.20
C PHE A 306 0.00 -15.66 -18.88
N GLU A 307 -0.49 -15.89 -20.09
CA GLU A 307 -0.13 -17.10 -20.85
C GLU A 307 1.38 -17.14 -21.20
N GLN A 308 2.00 -15.98 -21.48
CA GLN A 308 3.44 -15.89 -21.72
C GLN A 308 4.25 -16.21 -20.45
N MET A 309 3.77 -15.77 -19.29
CA MET A 309 4.36 -16.07 -17.98
C MET A 309 4.37 -17.59 -17.72
N GLU A 310 3.25 -18.26 -17.99
CA GLU A 310 3.14 -19.72 -17.87
C GLU A 310 4.07 -20.45 -18.84
N ARG A 311 4.11 -20.01 -20.10
CA ARG A 311 5.03 -20.57 -21.12
C ARG A 311 6.51 -20.35 -20.77
N ALA A 312 6.82 -19.30 -20.03
CA ALA A 312 8.16 -19.04 -19.49
C ALA A 312 8.49 -19.89 -18.24
N GLY A 313 7.58 -20.78 -17.81
CA GLY A 313 7.75 -21.66 -16.66
C GLY A 313 7.65 -20.95 -15.30
N VAL A 314 7.06 -19.74 -15.26
CA VAL A 314 6.85 -19.01 -14.01
C VAL A 314 5.47 -19.36 -13.47
N GLN A 315 5.44 -19.99 -12.29
CA GLN A 315 4.18 -20.42 -11.67
C GLN A 315 3.37 -19.23 -11.16
N PRO A 316 2.08 -19.09 -11.54
CA PRO A 316 1.18 -18.09 -10.99
C PRO A 316 0.96 -18.24 -9.49
N ASP A 317 0.87 -17.13 -8.78
CA ASP A 317 0.48 -17.10 -7.37
C ASP A 317 -0.86 -16.36 -7.15
N ALA A 318 -1.25 -16.23 -5.88
CA ALA A 318 -2.42 -15.47 -5.48
C ALA A 318 -2.38 -14.00 -5.95
N VAL A 319 -1.21 -13.40 -6.12
CA VAL A 319 -1.10 -12.02 -6.62
C VAL A 319 -1.29 -12.00 -8.14
N THR A 320 -0.78 -12.99 -8.86
CA THR A 320 -0.99 -13.16 -10.31
C THR A 320 -2.46 -13.29 -10.64
N TYR A 321 -3.18 -14.19 -9.96
CA TYR A 321 -4.60 -14.41 -10.20
C TYR A 321 -5.45 -13.18 -9.91
N LEU A 322 -5.15 -12.47 -8.81
CA LEU A 322 -5.79 -11.20 -8.53
C LEU A 322 -5.57 -10.18 -9.67
N ALA A 323 -4.35 -10.08 -10.20
CA ALA A 323 -4.03 -9.16 -11.30
C ALA A 323 -4.82 -9.45 -12.58
N VAL A 324 -4.91 -10.72 -13.00
CA VAL A 324 -5.69 -11.09 -14.19
C VAL A 324 -7.20 -10.99 -13.99
N LEU A 325 -7.71 -11.26 -12.78
CA LEU A 325 -9.12 -11.06 -12.45
C LEU A 325 -9.48 -9.57 -12.47
N CYS A 326 -8.62 -8.69 -11.93
CA CYS A 326 -8.77 -7.24 -12.07
C CYS A 326 -8.78 -6.82 -13.54
N ALA A 327 -7.93 -7.42 -14.38
CA ALA A 327 -7.90 -7.13 -15.81
C ALA A 327 -9.22 -7.52 -16.50
N CYS A 328 -9.78 -8.68 -16.15
CA CYS A 328 -11.09 -9.12 -16.64
C CYS A 328 -12.20 -8.16 -16.16
N ASN A 329 -12.15 -7.75 -14.89
CA ASN A 329 -13.10 -6.81 -14.30
C ASN A 329 -13.08 -5.42 -14.94
N HIS A 330 -11.93 -4.93 -15.39
CA HIS A 330 -11.86 -3.63 -16.05
C HIS A 330 -12.16 -3.68 -17.55
N ALA A 331 -12.04 -4.85 -18.16
CA ALA A 331 -12.30 -5.06 -19.59
C ALA A 331 -13.64 -5.74 -19.90
N GLY A 332 -14.41 -6.15 -18.87
CA GLY A 332 -15.68 -6.85 -19.03
C GLY A 332 -15.56 -8.29 -19.55
N LEU A 333 -14.44 -8.95 -19.29
CA LEU A 333 -14.17 -10.31 -19.74
C LEU A 333 -14.74 -11.33 -18.74
N VAL A 334 -16.07 -11.40 -18.65
CA VAL A 334 -16.80 -12.16 -17.62
C VAL A 334 -16.43 -13.64 -17.67
N GLU A 335 -16.53 -14.27 -18.85
CA GLU A 335 -16.27 -15.71 -19.00
C GLU A 335 -14.79 -16.06 -18.79
N ASP A 336 -13.88 -15.19 -19.22
CA ASP A 336 -12.44 -15.38 -18.94
C ASP A 336 -12.14 -15.28 -17.44
N GLY A 337 -12.77 -14.33 -16.74
CA GLY A 337 -12.63 -14.19 -15.28
C GLY A 337 -13.15 -15.40 -14.51
N VAL A 338 -14.33 -15.92 -14.88
CA VAL A 338 -14.89 -17.15 -14.29
C VAL A 338 -13.97 -18.35 -14.57
N ARG A 339 -13.48 -18.49 -15.81
CA ARG A 339 -12.55 -19.57 -16.18
C ARG A 339 -11.26 -19.49 -15.36
N LEU A 340 -10.64 -18.32 -15.27
CA LEU A 340 -9.41 -18.10 -14.50
C LEU A 340 -9.58 -18.45 -13.03
N PHE A 341 -10.67 -18.00 -12.41
CA PHE A 341 -10.96 -18.31 -11.02
C PHE A 341 -11.04 -19.83 -10.78
N ASN A 342 -11.71 -20.56 -11.68
CA ASN A 342 -11.82 -22.02 -11.60
C ASN A 342 -10.48 -22.74 -11.84
N THR A 343 -9.55 -22.15 -12.60
CA THR A 343 -8.22 -22.72 -12.82
C THR A 343 -7.28 -22.58 -11.62
N MET A 344 -7.54 -21.68 -10.67
CA MET A 344 -6.66 -21.45 -9.50
C MET A 344 -6.31 -22.74 -8.74
N GLY A 345 -7.29 -23.61 -8.54
CA GLY A 345 -7.09 -24.90 -7.87
C GLY A 345 -6.14 -25.85 -8.61
N LYS A 346 -6.06 -25.75 -9.94
CA LYS A 346 -5.12 -26.56 -10.75
C LYS A 346 -3.66 -26.14 -10.54
N HIS A 347 -3.43 -24.88 -10.17
CA HIS A 347 -2.11 -24.35 -9.83
C HIS A 347 -1.85 -24.36 -8.32
N GLU A 348 -2.65 -25.11 -7.55
CA GLU A 348 -2.57 -25.18 -6.08
C GLU A 348 -2.72 -23.82 -5.37
N VAL A 349 -3.29 -22.81 -6.07
CA VAL A 349 -3.55 -21.49 -5.51
C VAL A 349 -4.94 -21.49 -4.87
N LYS A 350 -5.00 -21.34 -3.55
CA LYS A 350 -6.27 -21.21 -2.83
C LYS A 350 -6.84 -19.80 -3.01
N PRO A 351 -8.09 -19.65 -3.49
CA PRO A 351 -8.75 -18.35 -3.53
C PRO A 351 -8.85 -17.74 -2.13
N ASN A 352 -8.44 -16.48 -2.02
CA ASN A 352 -8.66 -15.65 -0.83
C ASN A 352 -9.81 -14.67 -1.07
N VAL A 353 -10.22 -13.94 -0.03
CA VAL A 353 -11.33 -12.98 -0.07
C VAL A 353 -11.22 -11.98 -1.23
N LYS A 354 -10.01 -11.50 -1.57
CA LYS A 354 -9.82 -10.54 -2.67
C LYS A 354 -10.16 -11.13 -4.04
N HIS A 355 -9.86 -12.41 -4.28
CA HIS A 355 -10.23 -13.07 -5.53
C HIS A 355 -11.74 -13.20 -5.69
N TYR A 356 -12.43 -13.62 -4.62
CA TYR A 356 -13.88 -13.66 -4.58
C TYR A 356 -14.46 -12.26 -4.81
N GLY A 357 -13.93 -11.23 -4.15
CA GLY A 357 -14.32 -9.83 -4.35
C GLY A 357 -14.20 -9.37 -5.80
N SER A 358 -13.07 -9.66 -6.46
CA SER A 358 -12.91 -9.32 -7.88
C SER A 358 -13.90 -10.06 -8.79
N LEU A 359 -14.22 -11.32 -8.52
CA LEU A 359 -15.18 -12.08 -9.32
C LEU A 359 -16.63 -11.66 -9.04
N VAL A 360 -16.98 -11.35 -7.79
CA VAL A 360 -18.28 -10.78 -7.40
C VAL A 360 -18.50 -9.43 -8.08
N ASP A 361 -17.50 -8.55 -8.10
CA ASP A 361 -17.56 -7.28 -8.81
C ASP A 361 -17.76 -7.49 -10.33
N LEU A 362 -17.01 -8.42 -10.94
CA LEU A 362 -17.13 -8.75 -12.37
C LEU A 362 -18.52 -9.29 -12.73
N LEU A 363 -19.05 -10.25 -11.95
CA LEU A 363 -20.40 -10.80 -12.14
C LEU A 363 -21.49 -9.75 -11.87
N GLY A 364 -21.29 -8.93 -10.84
CA GLY A 364 -22.18 -7.84 -10.47
C GLY A 364 -22.33 -6.82 -11.59
N ARG A 365 -21.22 -6.34 -12.15
CA ARG A 365 -21.19 -5.42 -13.30
C ARG A 365 -21.75 -6.00 -14.60
N ALA A 366 -21.84 -7.32 -14.69
CA ALA A 366 -22.45 -8.04 -15.81
C ALA A 366 -23.95 -8.34 -15.59
N GLY A 367 -24.53 -7.95 -14.45
CA GLY A 367 -25.93 -8.20 -14.10
C GLY A 367 -26.22 -9.61 -13.62
N ARG A 368 -25.19 -10.44 -13.41
CA ARG A 368 -25.30 -11.82 -12.92
C ARG A 368 -25.42 -11.86 -11.39
N LEU A 369 -26.32 -11.05 -10.82
CA LEU A 369 -26.44 -10.82 -9.37
C LEU A 369 -26.67 -12.11 -8.56
N LYS A 370 -27.50 -13.01 -9.07
CA LYS A 370 -27.77 -14.31 -8.43
C LYS A 370 -26.53 -15.19 -8.35
N GLU A 371 -25.67 -15.15 -9.36
CA GLU A 371 -24.42 -15.93 -9.35
C GLU A 371 -23.39 -15.29 -8.42
N ALA A 372 -23.29 -13.96 -8.42
CA ALA A 372 -22.47 -13.23 -7.46
C ALA A 372 -22.87 -13.56 -6.01
N TYR A 373 -24.17 -13.57 -5.71
CA TYR A 373 -24.68 -13.94 -4.38
C TYR A 373 -24.37 -15.40 -4.01
N LYS A 374 -24.59 -16.36 -4.94
CA LYS A 374 -24.22 -17.77 -4.73
C LYS A 374 -22.72 -17.93 -4.46
N LEU A 375 -21.88 -17.18 -5.17
CA LEU A 375 -20.44 -17.21 -5.00
C LEU A 375 -20.04 -16.75 -3.59
N ILE A 376 -20.62 -15.66 -3.07
CA ILE A 376 -20.38 -15.19 -1.69
C ILE A 376 -20.75 -16.28 -0.68
N ASN A 377 -21.92 -16.92 -0.84
CA ASN A 377 -22.37 -17.97 0.08
C ASN A 377 -21.56 -19.27 -0.01
N SER A 378 -20.83 -19.49 -1.11
CA SER A 378 -19.97 -20.67 -1.29
C SER A 378 -18.59 -20.53 -0.64
N MET A 379 -18.26 -19.36 -0.09
CA MET A 379 -16.93 -19.09 0.48
C MET A 379 -16.67 -19.92 1.74
N SER A 380 -15.47 -20.52 1.81
CA SER A 380 -15.01 -21.22 3.02
C SER A 380 -14.43 -20.30 4.10
N MET A 381 -14.61 -18.98 3.93
CA MET A 381 -14.05 -17.93 4.77
C MET A 381 -15.08 -16.81 4.90
N VAL A 382 -14.97 -16.01 5.96
CA VAL A 382 -15.87 -14.89 6.20
C VAL A 382 -15.75 -13.89 5.04
N PRO A 383 -16.85 -13.57 4.32
CA PRO A 383 -16.85 -12.51 3.32
C PRO A 383 -16.46 -11.17 3.98
N ASP A 384 -15.67 -10.34 3.30
CA ASP A 384 -15.37 -9.00 3.80
C ASP A 384 -16.44 -7.98 3.36
N VAL A 385 -16.34 -6.77 3.93
CA VAL A 385 -17.25 -5.65 3.64
C VAL A 385 -17.25 -5.31 2.14
N VAL A 386 -16.11 -5.46 1.46
CA VAL A 386 -15.95 -5.07 0.05
C VAL A 386 -16.79 -5.93 -0.88
N LEU A 387 -16.92 -7.25 -0.60
CA LEU A 387 -17.75 -8.15 -1.41
C LEU A 387 -19.21 -7.74 -1.44
N TRP A 388 -19.78 -7.46 -0.26
CA TRP A 388 -21.17 -7.03 -0.13
C TRP A 388 -21.38 -5.61 -0.68
N GLN A 389 -20.38 -4.72 -0.56
CA GLN A 389 -20.40 -3.41 -1.21
C GLN A 389 -20.42 -3.50 -2.74
N SER A 390 -19.61 -4.40 -3.32
CA SER A 390 -19.62 -4.66 -4.76
C SER A 390 -20.98 -5.17 -5.23
N LEU A 391 -21.59 -6.12 -4.49
CA LEU A 391 -22.92 -6.63 -4.81
C LEU A 391 -23.98 -5.52 -4.68
N LEU A 392 -23.98 -4.74 -3.59
CA LEU A 392 -24.91 -3.62 -3.38
C LEU A 392 -24.78 -2.56 -4.50
N GLY A 393 -23.54 -2.24 -4.89
CA GLY A 393 -23.25 -1.33 -6.00
C GLY A 393 -23.81 -1.82 -7.33
N ALA A 394 -23.73 -3.12 -7.60
CA ALA A 394 -24.33 -3.74 -8.77
C ALA A 394 -25.87 -3.73 -8.72
N CYS A 395 -26.47 -3.98 -7.54
CA CYS A 395 -27.92 -3.90 -7.35
C CYS A 395 -28.48 -2.52 -7.71
N ARG A 396 -27.73 -1.45 -7.44
CA ARG A 396 -28.09 -0.08 -7.88
C ARG A 396 -28.15 0.05 -9.39
N ILE A 397 -27.20 -0.53 -10.11
CA ILE A 397 -27.12 -0.45 -11.58
C ILE A 397 -28.31 -1.19 -12.20
N TYR A 398 -28.62 -2.38 -11.69
CA TYR A 398 -29.68 -3.25 -12.22
C TYR A 398 -31.03 -3.09 -11.52
N LYS A 399 -31.16 -2.11 -10.61
CA LYS A 399 -32.39 -1.80 -9.86
C LYS A 399 -32.98 -3.01 -9.10
N ASP A 400 -32.14 -3.93 -8.62
CA ASP A 400 -32.56 -5.10 -7.85
C ASP A 400 -32.65 -4.76 -6.35
N VAL A 401 -33.85 -4.40 -5.90
CA VAL A 401 -34.09 -3.94 -4.52
C VAL A 401 -33.96 -5.09 -3.52
N GLU A 402 -34.40 -6.29 -3.86
CA GLU A 402 -34.38 -7.45 -2.95
C GLU A 402 -32.93 -7.84 -2.62
N MET A 403 -32.08 -7.95 -3.66
CA MET A 403 -30.67 -8.25 -3.47
C MET A 403 -29.92 -7.12 -2.74
N ALA A 404 -30.31 -5.85 -2.97
CA ALA A 404 -29.76 -4.71 -2.24
C ALA A 404 -30.07 -4.77 -0.73
N GLU A 405 -31.30 -5.14 -0.36
CA GLU A 405 -31.69 -5.32 1.04
C GLU A 405 -30.94 -6.48 1.70
N ILE A 406 -30.69 -7.58 0.97
CA ILE A 406 -29.85 -8.69 1.45
C ILE A 406 -28.40 -8.22 1.69
N ALA A 407 -27.79 -7.57 0.70
CA ALA A 407 -26.41 -7.09 0.80
C ALA A 407 -26.25 -6.08 1.94
N SER A 408 -27.20 -5.14 2.09
CA SER A 408 -27.17 -4.16 3.16
C SER A 408 -27.34 -4.76 4.55
N ARG A 409 -28.18 -5.78 4.72
CA ARG A 409 -28.32 -6.46 6.03
C ARG A 409 -27.02 -7.10 6.46
N ASN A 410 -26.34 -7.81 5.55
CA ASN A 410 -25.03 -8.41 5.82
C ASN A 410 -23.99 -7.34 6.19
N LEU A 411 -23.95 -6.20 5.47
CA LEU A 411 -23.05 -5.08 5.79
C LEU A 411 -23.29 -4.53 7.22
N VAL A 412 -24.54 -4.42 7.63
CA VAL A 412 -24.92 -3.95 8.96
C VAL A 412 -24.52 -4.96 10.04
N GLU A 413 -24.78 -6.25 9.82
CA GLU A 413 -24.40 -7.34 10.76
C GLU A 413 -22.88 -7.43 10.94
N MET A 414 -22.12 -7.14 9.90
CA MET A 414 -20.65 -7.04 9.94
C MET A 414 -20.13 -5.77 10.64
N GLY A 415 -21.02 -4.87 11.07
CA GLY A 415 -20.65 -3.61 11.72
C GLY A 415 -20.11 -2.55 10.76
N SER A 416 -20.42 -2.63 9.45
CA SER A 416 -20.04 -1.57 8.51
C SER A 416 -20.74 -0.26 8.89
N ASN A 417 -19.93 0.78 9.11
CA ASN A 417 -20.37 2.16 9.28
C ASN A 417 -19.94 3.03 8.09
N ASN A 418 -19.71 2.43 6.93
CA ASN A 418 -19.28 3.17 5.74
C ASN A 418 -20.46 3.98 5.19
N CYS A 419 -20.28 5.31 5.09
CA CYS A 419 -21.28 6.21 4.53
C CYS A 419 -21.74 5.82 3.12
N GLY A 420 -20.85 5.22 2.31
CA GLY A 420 -21.16 4.78 0.96
C GLY A 420 -22.28 3.74 0.91
N ASP A 421 -22.36 2.84 1.89
CA ASP A 421 -23.31 1.72 1.91
C ASP A 421 -24.74 2.24 2.11
N PHE A 422 -24.91 3.11 3.11
CA PHE A 422 -26.17 3.78 3.39
C PHE A 422 -26.59 4.67 2.23
N VAL A 423 -25.65 5.42 1.65
CA VAL A 423 -25.94 6.26 0.48
C VAL A 423 -26.40 5.38 -0.69
N LEU A 424 -25.71 4.28 -0.99
CA LEU A 424 -26.11 3.37 -2.08
C LEU A 424 -27.51 2.78 -1.85
N LEU A 425 -27.81 2.30 -0.64
CA LEU A 425 -29.15 1.77 -0.33
C LEU A 425 -30.23 2.85 -0.40
N SER A 426 -29.98 4.03 0.19
CA SER A 426 -30.89 5.18 0.12
C SER A 426 -31.17 5.55 -1.34
N ASN A 427 -30.16 5.49 -2.21
CA ASN A 427 -30.30 5.81 -3.62
C ASN A 427 -31.16 4.79 -4.36
N ILE A 428 -31.02 3.50 -4.02
CA ILE A 428 -31.84 2.42 -4.57
C ILE A 428 -33.32 2.62 -4.18
N TYR A 429 -33.61 2.97 -2.92
CA TYR A 429 -34.97 3.27 -2.49
C TYR A 429 -35.55 4.51 -3.16
N ALA A 430 -34.77 5.59 -3.27
CA ALA A 430 -35.20 6.82 -3.94
C ALA A 430 -35.56 6.57 -5.42
N ALA A 431 -34.78 5.74 -6.13
CA ALA A 431 -35.05 5.37 -7.52
C ALA A 431 -36.34 4.56 -7.73
N HIS A 432 -36.94 4.04 -6.65
CA HIS A 432 -38.22 3.31 -6.64
C HIS A 432 -39.30 4.06 -5.85
N GLU A 433 -39.11 5.37 -5.60
CA GLU A 433 -40.06 6.23 -4.89
C GLU A 433 -40.42 5.76 -3.46
N ARG A 434 -39.55 4.93 -2.84
CA ARG A 434 -39.70 4.44 -1.47
C ARG A 434 -39.18 5.46 -0.45
N TRP A 435 -39.78 6.65 -0.42
CA TRP A 435 -39.31 7.81 0.38
C TRP A 435 -39.29 7.56 1.89
N ASN A 436 -40.22 6.75 2.41
CA ASN A 436 -40.21 6.34 3.82
C ASN A 436 -38.92 5.59 4.16
N ASP A 437 -38.43 4.74 3.26
CA ASP A 437 -37.21 3.96 3.46
C ASP A 437 -35.95 4.80 3.33
N VAL A 438 -35.96 5.79 2.44
CA VAL A 438 -34.94 6.84 2.38
C VAL A 438 -34.84 7.56 3.73
N GLY A 439 -35.96 7.92 4.34
CA GLY A 439 -36.02 8.50 5.69
C GLY A 439 -35.38 7.58 6.73
N ARG A 440 -35.77 6.30 6.77
CA ARG A 440 -35.21 5.30 7.70
C ARG A 440 -33.69 5.16 7.57
N VAL A 441 -33.16 5.15 6.34
CA VAL A 441 -31.71 5.06 6.09
C VAL A 441 -30.99 6.32 6.57
N ARG A 442 -31.54 7.52 6.33
CA ARG A 442 -30.95 8.78 6.80
C ARG A 442 -30.92 8.86 8.33
N ASP A 443 -31.97 8.39 9.00
CA ASP A 443 -31.99 8.34 10.47
C ASP A 443 -30.99 7.32 11.03
N ALA A 444 -30.83 6.17 10.37
CA ALA A 444 -29.79 5.20 10.72
C ALA A 444 -28.37 5.79 10.58
N MET A 445 -28.11 6.60 9.54
CA MET A 445 -26.83 7.29 9.38
C MET A 445 -26.57 8.29 10.52
N LYS A 446 -27.57 9.08 10.91
CA LYS A 446 -27.46 10.05 12.02
C LYS A 446 -27.18 9.33 13.34
N ASN A 447 -27.93 8.27 13.63
CA ASN A 447 -27.82 7.51 14.89
C ASN A 447 -26.46 6.81 15.05
N ARG A 448 -25.73 6.58 13.95
CA ARG A 448 -24.41 5.92 13.94
C ARG A 448 -23.23 6.88 13.74
N ASP A 449 -23.46 8.20 13.77
CA ASP A 449 -22.47 9.26 13.51
C ASP A 449 -21.66 9.03 12.21
N VAL A 450 -22.33 8.57 11.16
CA VAL A 450 -21.69 8.26 9.87
C VAL A 450 -21.54 9.54 9.05
N LYS A 451 -20.30 10.01 8.84
CA LYS A 451 -19.99 11.23 8.07
C LYS A 451 -19.61 10.93 6.62
N LYS A 452 -20.07 11.78 5.70
CA LYS A 452 -19.75 11.70 4.26
C LYS A 452 -18.30 12.11 4.01
N VAL A 453 -17.54 11.28 3.30
CA VAL A 453 -16.18 11.64 2.83
C VAL A 453 -16.29 12.63 1.66
N PRO A 454 -15.64 13.81 1.72
CA PRO A 454 -15.66 14.75 0.62
C PRO A 454 -14.83 14.24 -0.57
N GLY A 455 -15.41 14.33 -1.77
CA GLY A 455 -14.69 14.07 -3.02
C GLY A 455 -13.88 15.28 -3.46
N PHE A 456 -12.62 15.07 -3.83
CA PHE A 456 -11.74 16.11 -4.36
C PHE A 456 -10.88 15.57 -5.50
N SER A 457 -10.46 16.48 -6.36
CA SER A 457 -9.61 16.19 -7.52
C SER A 457 -8.35 17.03 -7.46
N TYR A 458 -7.25 16.50 -8.01
CA TYR A 458 -6.00 17.22 -8.20
C TYR A 458 -5.63 17.30 -9.67
N ILE A 459 -4.94 18.36 -10.04
CA ILE A 459 -4.30 18.56 -11.33
C ILE A 459 -2.95 19.24 -11.12
N GLU A 460 -1.95 18.80 -11.88
CA GLU A 460 -0.64 19.45 -11.94
C GLU A 460 -0.60 20.38 -13.15
N VAL A 461 -0.22 21.64 -12.92
CA VAL A 461 0.04 22.62 -13.99
C VAL A 461 1.35 23.32 -13.63
N ASP A 462 2.30 23.36 -14.57
CA ASP A 462 3.61 24.01 -14.41
C ASP A 462 4.38 23.59 -13.14
N GLY A 463 4.27 22.31 -12.74
CA GLY A 463 4.93 21.77 -11.55
C GLY A 463 4.22 22.08 -10.22
N LEU A 464 3.06 22.73 -10.25
CA LEU A 464 2.25 23.05 -9.08
C LEU A 464 0.98 22.19 -9.03
N TRP A 465 0.74 21.62 -7.84
CA TRP A 465 -0.44 20.81 -7.58
C TRP A 465 -1.62 21.68 -7.12
N HIS A 466 -2.72 21.65 -7.87
CA HIS A 466 -3.96 22.35 -7.55
C HIS A 466 -5.03 21.36 -7.10
N LYS A 467 -5.58 21.58 -5.91
CA LYS A 467 -6.66 20.77 -5.33
C LYS A 467 -8.01 21.47 -5.51
N PHE A 468 -9.02 20.71 -5.90
CA PHE A 468 -10.39 21.19 -6.07
C PHE A 468 -11.38 20.34 -5.28
N PHE A 469 -12.25 20.99 -4.52
CA PHE A 469 -13.46 20.39 -3.96
C PHE A 469 -14.69 20.70 -4.82
N THR A 470 -15.82 20.04 -4.56
CA THR A 470 -17.08 20.39 -5.23
C THR A 470 -17.48 21.83 -4.87
N GLY A 471 -17.75 22.66 -5.87
CA GLY A 471 -18.11 24.07 -5.68
C GLY A 471 -16.98 24.96 -5.14
N ASP A 472 -15.73 24.54 -5.30
CA ASP A 472 -14.56 25.21 -4.72
C ASP A 472 -14.29 26.59 -5.36
N LYS A 473 -14.11 27.60 -4.50
CA LYS A 473 -13.77 28.99 -4.84
C LYS A 473 -12.46 29.47 -4.20
N SER A 474 -11.67 28.55 -3.64
CA SER A 474 -10.40 28.87 -2.97
C SER A 474 -9.28 29.24 -3.94
N ASN A 475 -9.34 28.79 -5.19
CA ASN A 475 -8.35 29.11 -6.22
C ASN A 475 -8.46 30.58 -6.65
N ALA A 476 -7.33 31.29 -6.78
CA ALA A 476 -7.31 32.69 -7.21
C ALA A 476 -8.02 32.95 -8.55
N ARG A 477 -8.01 31.97 -9.46
CA ARG A 477 -8.65 32.02 -10.79
C ARG A 477 -10.06 31.41 -10.82
N TRP A 478 -10.73 31.23 -9.67
CA TRP A 478 -12.02 30.53 -9.61
C TRP A 478 -13.08 31.11 -10.56
N LYS A 479 -13.10 32.45 -10.78
CA LYS A 479 -14.04 33.09 -11.70
C LYS A 479 -13.83 32.64 -13.16
N GLU A 480 -12.58 32.51 -13.59
CA GLU A 480 -12.24 32.02 -14.92
C GLU A 480 -12.61 30.54 -15.09
N ILE A 481 -12.37 29.73 -14.04
CA ILE A 481 -12.74 28.30 -14.04
C ILE A 481 -14.26 28.15 -14.19
N TYR A 482 -15.04 28.93 -13.44
CA TYR A 482 -16.51 28.89 -13.52
C TYR A 482 -17.01 29.35 -14.88
N SER A 483 -16.48 30.46 -15.41
CA SER A 483 -16.79 30.92 -16.77
C SER A 483 -16.48 29.84 -17.82
N LYS A 484 -15.35 29.12 -17.67
CA LYS A 484 -15.01 28.00 -18.55
C LYS A 484 -15.97 26.83 -18.41
N LEU A 485 -16.44 26.52 -17.21
CA LEU A 485 -17.46 25.49 -16.98
C LEU A 485 -18.80 25.86 -17.63
N ASP A 486 -19.19 27.14 -17.59
CA ASP A 486 -20.41 27.61 -18.25
C ASP A 486 -20.28 27.48 -19.77
N GLU A 487 -19.13 27.84 -20.35
CA GLU A 487 -18.82 27.62 -21.78
C GLU A 487 -18.88 26.12 -22.14
N ILE A 488 -18.25 25.26 -21.33
CA ILE A 488 -18.30 23.81 -21.51
C ILE A 488 -19.75 23.34 -21.47
N GLY A 489 -20.52 23.78 -20.47
CA GLY A 489 -21.93 23.46 -20.27
C GLY A 489 -22.80 23.80 -21.48
N PHE A 490 -22.58 24.98 -22.07
CA PHE A 490 -23.26 25.38 -23.30
C PHE A 490 -22.92 24.45 -24.47
N ARG A 491 -21.62 24.24 -24.74
CA ARG A 491 -21.14 23.44 -25.89
C ARG A 491 -21.52 21.96 -25.80
N ILE A 492 -21.54 21.37 -24.61
CA ILE A 492 -21.98 19.97 -24.45
C ILE A 492 -23.48 19.81 -24.66
N LYS A 493 -24.30 20.80 -24.27
CA LYS A 493 -25.76 20.78 -24.51
C LYS A 493 -26.08 20.83 -26.01
N GLU A 494 -25.30 21.56 -26.81
CA GLU A 494 -25.43 21.56 -28.28
C GLU A 494 -25.17 20.18 -28.91
N LEU A 495 -24.36 19.33 -28.27
CA LEU A 495 -24.14 17.95 -28.68
C LEU A 495 -25.18 16.95 -28.13
N GLY A 496 -26.27 17.44 -27.54
CA GLY A 496 -27.35 16.62 -27.00
C GLY A 496 -27.08 16.04 -25.62
N TYR A 497 -26.14 16.62 -24.84
CA TYR A 497 -25.96 16.23 -23.45
C TYR A 497 -27.21 16.55 -22.61
N VAL A 498 -27.67 15.53 -21.89
CA VAL A 498 -28.69 15.64 -20.85
C VAL A 498 -28.03 15.27 -19.53
N ALA A 499 -28.15 16.14 -18.53
CA ALA A 499 -27.59 15.88 -17.22
C ALA A 499 -28.23 14.64 -16.60
N GLU A 500 -27.41 13.73 -16.09
CA GLU A 500 -27.91 12.52 -15.44
C GLU A 500 -28.32 12.87 -14.00
N THR A 501 -29.45 13.57 -13.82
CA THR A 501 -29.91 14.06 -12.51
C THR A 501 -30.21 12.95 -11.50
N SER A 502 -30.38 11.70 -11.97
CA SER A 502 -30.42 10.49 -11.13
C SER A 502 -29.21 10.31 -10.20
N PHE A 503 -28.09 10.99 -10.48
CA PHE A 503 -26.91 11.00 -9.60
C PHE A 503 -27.01 12.02 -8.45
N VAL A 504 -28.02 12.90 -8.46
CA VAL A 504 -28.32 13.84 -7.36
C VAL A 504 -29.62 13.42 -6.68
N LEU A 505 -29.48 12.82 -5.51
CA LEU A 505 -30.57 12.09 -4.84
C LEU A 505 -31.17 12.90 -3.67
N HIS A 506 -30.99 14.21 -3.72
CA HIS A 506 -31.73 15.15 -2.88
C HIS A 506 -33.10 15.40 -3.51
N ASP A 507 -34.12 15.48 -2.67
CA ASP A 507 -35.48 15.85 -3.06
C ASP A 507 -35.53 17.37 -3.27
N ILE A 508 -34.90 17.79 -4.36
CA ILE A 508 -34.76 19.17 -4.82
C ILE A 508 -35.19 19.23 -6.29
N GLY A 509 -35.51 20.43 -6.78
CA GLY A 509 -35.91 20.61 -8.17
C GLY A 509 -34.86 20.12 -9.17
N GLU A 510 -35.27 19.66 -10.34
CA GLU A 510 -34.37 19.14 -11.39
C GLU A 510 -33.28 20.15 -11.76
N GLU A 511 -33.60 21.43 -11.83
CA GLU A 511 -32.64 22.52 -12.09
C GLU A 511 -31.54 22.61 -11.01
N GLU A 512 -31.90 22.37 -9.76
CA GLU A 512 -30.97 22.42 -8.62
C GLU A 512 -30.08 21.17 -8.57
N LYS A 513 -30.58 20.03 -9.04
CA LYS A 513 -29.79 18.82 -9.29
C LYS A 513 -28.75 19.03 -10.38
N GLU A 514 -29.15 19.60 -11.51
CA GLU A 514 -28.23 19.94 -12.60
C GLU A 514 -27.11 20.87 -12.13
N ASN A 515 -27.47 21.90 -11.37
CA ASN A 515 -26.50 22.86 -10.83
C ASN A 515 -25.46 22.20 -9.89
N GLN A 516 -25.85 21.21 -9.07
CA GLN A 516 -24.89 20.49 -8.24
C GLN A 516 -23.90 19.64 -9.06
N LEU A 517 -24.35 19.05 -10.17
CA LEU A 517 -23.49 18.25 -11.06
C LEU A 517 -22.47 19.10 -11.82
N CYS A 518 -22.80 20.35 -12.14
CA CYS A 518 -21.91 21.25 -12.89
C CYS A 518 -20.58 21.52 -12.17
N TYR A 519 -20.60 21.63 -10.84
CA TYR A 519 -19.44 22.05 -10.05
C TYR A 519 -18.71 20.90 -9.34
N HIS A 520 -18.77 19.70 -9.90
CA HIS A 520 -17.96 18.58 -9.41
C HIS A 520 -16.45 18.86 -9.55
N SER A 521 -15.67 18.37 -8.58
CA SER A 521 -14.23 18.62 -8.50
C SER A 521 -13.46 18.14 -9.74
N GLU A 522 -13.89 17.07 -10.40
CA GLU A 522 -13.35 16.60 -11.67
C GLU A 522 -13.51 17.64 -12.78
N LYS A 523 -14.71 18.22 -12.91
CA LYS A 523 -15.01 19.21 -13.94
C LYS A 523 -14.22 20.49 -13.69
N LEU A 524 -14.14 20.94 -12.43
CA LEU A 524 -13.31 22.09 -12.02
C LEU A 524 -11.83 21.87 -12.39
N ALA A 525 -11.28 20.70 -12.10
CA ALA A 525 -9.89 20.37 -12.44
C ALA A 525 -9.66 20.34 -13.96
N VAL A 526 -10.59 19.76 -14.74
CA VAL A 526 -10.51 19.74 -16.21
C VAL A 526 -10.62 21.15 -16.80
N ALA A 527 -11.56 21.97 -16.32
CA ALA A 527 -11.71 23.36 -16.74
C ALA A 527 -10.44 24.17 -16.43
N PHE A 528 -9.87 23.99 -15.23
CA PHE A 528 -8.60 24.60 -14.86
C PHE A 528 -7.44 24.16 -15.80
N GLY A 529 -7.39 22.88 -16.16
CA GLY A 529 -6.42 22.36 -17.13
C GLY A 529 -6.55 22.99 -18.51
N LEU A 530 -7.80 23.18 -18.99
CA LEU A 530 -8.07 23.82 -20.28
C LEU A 530 -7.65 25.28 -20.34
N ILE A 531 -7.82 26.04 -19.24
CA ILE A 531 -7.44 27.47 -19.20
C ILE A 531 -5.97 27.72 -18.87
N SER A 532 -5.24 26.69 -18.43
CA SER A 532 -3.87 26.84 -17.92
C SER A 532 -2.83 26.09 -18.74
N THR A 533 -3.23 25.32 -19.75
CA THR A 533 -2.30 24.59 -20.62
C THR A 533 -2.48 24.98 -22.08
N SER A 534 -1.39 24.95 -22.87
CA SER A 534 -1.41 25.23 -24.31
C SER A 534 -2.24 24.21 -25.07
N GLU A 535 -2.75 24.54 -26.25
CA GLU A 535 -3.41 23.57 -27.14
C GLU A 535 -2.51 22.35 -27.45
N GLY A 536 -3.10 21.17 -27.68
CA GLY A 536 -2.43 19.86 -27.76
C GLY A 536 -2.01 19.14 -26.45
N THR A 537 -1.55 19.82 -25.41
CA THR A 537 -1.00 19.26 -24.12
C THR A 537 -1.97 18.41 -23.24
N PRO A 538 -1.84 17.09 -23.13
CA PRO A 538 -2.80 16.25 -22.37
C PRO A 538 -3.08 16.75 -20.93
N ILE A 539 -4.33 16.65 -20.49
CA ILE A 539 -4.76 17.07 -19.14
C ILE A 539 -4.80 15.85 -18.22
N HIS A 540 -4.13 15.92 -17.08
CA HIS A 540 -4.06 14.83 -16.10
C HIS A 540 -4.78 15.21 -14.81
N VAL A 541 -5.79 14.42 -14.42
CA VAL A 541 -6.58 14.65 -13.20
C VAL A 541 -6.55 13.40 -12.33
N ILE A 542 -6.33 13.58 -11.03
CA ILE A 542 -6.38 12.50 -10.03
C ILE A 542 -7.59 12.72 -9.13
N LYS A 543 -8.46 11.70 -9.01
CA LYS A 543 -9.64 11.70 -8.15
C LYS A 543 -9.43 10.75 -6.96
N ASN A 544 -9.77 11.21 -5.76
CA ASN A 544 -9.65 10.39 -4.54
C ASN A 544 -10.72 9.29 -4.43
N LEU A 545 -11.85 9.48 -5.10
CA LEU A 545 -12.97 8.55 -5.21
C LEU A 545 -13.08 8.00 -6.62
N ARG A 546 -14.05 7.11 -6.86
CA ARG A 546 -14.44 6.74 -8.22
C ARG A 546 -15.13 7.92 -8.91
N ILE A 547 -14.82 8.16 -10.17
CA ILE A 547 -15.49 9.21 -10.97
C ILE A 547 -17.01 8.94 -11.04
N CYS A 548 -17.87 9.96 -11.07
CA CYS A 548 -19.32 9.74 -11.23
C CYS A 548 -19.74 9.64 -12.71
N GLY A 549 -20.95 9.10 -12.96
CA GLY A 549 -21.46 8.80 -14.31
C GLY A 549 -21.48 10.04 -15.19
N ASP A 550 -22.11 11.08 -14.65
CA ASP A 550 -22.20 12.38 -15.26
C ASP A 550 -20.83 13.01 -15.60
N CYS A 551 -19.88 13.03 -14.65
CA CYS A 551 -18.52 13.54 -14.92
C CYS A 551 -17.83 12.76 -16.04
N HIS A 552 -18.00 11.44 -16.09
CA HIS A 552 -17.43 10.61 -17.14
C HIS A 552 -18.01 10.96 -18.51
N VAL A 553 -19.32 11.18 -18.62
CA VAL A 553 -19.99 11.62 -19.86
C VAL A 553 -19.52 13.00 -20.28
N VAL A 554 -19.50 13.96 -19.34
CA VAL A 554 -19.07 15.33 -19.64
C VAL A 554 -17.62 15.37 -20.10
N ILE A 555 -16.70 14.69 -19.42
CA ILE A 555 -15.27 14.69 -19.80
C ILE A 555 -15.05 14.03 -21.17
N LYS A 556 -15.84 13.00 -21.50
CA LYS A 556 -15.87 12.41 -22.83
C LYS A 556 -16.23 13.46 -23.89
N LEU A 557 -17.32 14.21 -23.69
CA LEU A 557 -17.72 15.27 -24.62
C LEU A 557 -16.68 16.40 -24.69
N VAL A 558 -16.14 16.82 -23.56
CA VAL A 558 -15.05 17.82 -23.51
C VAL A 558 -13.84 17.35 -24.33
N SER A 559 -13.45 16.08 -24.23
CA SER A 559 -12.31 15.55 -25.01
C SER A 559 -12.52 15.65 -26.53
N LYS A 560 -13.78 15.58 -26.99
CA LYS A 560 -14.17 15.75 -28.39
C LYS A 560 -14.20 17.23 -28.79
N ILE A 561 -14.87 18.05 -27.97
CA ILE A 561 -15.15 19.47 -28.25
C ILE A 561 -13.88 20.32 -28.29
N TYR A 562 -12.93 20.03 -27.40
CA TYR A 562 -11.66 20.75 -27.27
C TYR A 562 -10.49 19.99 -27.90
N GLU A 563 -10.78 18.91 -28.64
CA GLU A 563 -9.80 18.06 -29.31
C GLU A 563 -8.63 17.69 -28.39
N ARG A 564 -8.99 17.21 -27.20
CA ARG A 564 -8.03 17.05 -26.12
C ARG A 564 -8.08 15.73 -25.41
N GLN A 565 -6.90 15.12 -25.31
CA GLN A 565 -6.70 13.97 -24.46
C GLN A 565 -6.78 14.38 -22.98
N ILE A 566 -7.71 13.77 -22.25
CA ILE A 566 -7.88 13.96 -20.80
C ILE A 566 -7.70 12.61 -20.14
N ILE A 567 -6.82 12.53 -19.15
CA ILE A 567 -6.53 11.31 -18.40
C ILE A 567 -6.98 11.53 -16.97
N VAL A 568 -8.00 10.78 -16.55
CA VAL A 568 -8.48 10.79 -15.16
C VAL A 568 -8.07 9.50 -14.48
N ARG A 569 -7.22 9.59 -13.45
CA ARG A 569 -6.92 8.48 -12.55
C ARG A 569 -7.91 8.53 -11.39
N ASP A 570 -8.77 7.54 -11.29
CA ASP A 570 -9.60 7.36 -10.09
C ASP A 570 -8.96 6.35 -9.12
N ARG A 571 -9.67 5.98 -8.06
CA ARG A 571 -9.17 5.05 -7.05
C ARG A 571 -8.90 3.62 -7.57
N VAL A 572 -9.41 3.28 -8.75
CA VAL A 572 -9.46 1.92 -9.29
C VAL A 572 -8.63 1.78 -10.58
N ARG A 573 -8.69 2.78 -11.47
CA ARG A 573 -8.10 2.69 -12.82
C ARG A 573 -7.88 4.05 -13.49
N PHE A 574 -7.34 4.01 -14.70
CA PHE A 574 -7.27 5.17 -15.60
C PHE A 574 -8.45 5.20 -16.57
N HIS A 575 -8.98 6.40 -16.77
CA HIS A 575 -9.92 6.73 -17.82
C HIS A 575 -9.23 7.68 -18.79
N LYS A 576 -8.89 7.19 -19.99
CA LYS A 576 -8.28 8.00 -21.04
C LYS A 576 -9.37 8.43 -22.00
N PHE A 577 -9.74 9.70 -21.95
CA PHE A 577 -10.73 10.32 -22.80
C PHE A 577 -10.03 10.93 -24.01
N LYS A 578 -10.48 10.56 -25.22
CA LYS A 578 -9.98 11.08 -26.48
C LYS A 578 -11.08 10.98 -27.53
N ASP A 579 -11.29 12.05 -28.30
CA ASP A 579 -12.21 12.10 -29.44
C ASP A 579 -13.65 11.68 -29.09
N GLY A 580 -14.09 11.89 -27.85
CA GLY A 580 -15.43 11.48 -27.42
C GLY A 580 -15.54 10.01 -27.03
N PHE A 581 -14.43 9.31 -26.80
CA PHE A 581 -14.39 7.95 -26.28
C PHE A 581 -13.57 7.87 -25.01
N CYS A 582 -13.89 6.90 -24.15
CA CYS A 582 -13.08 6.57 -22.99
C CYS A 582 -12.44 5.18 -23.18
N SER A 583 -11.20 4.99 -22.71
CA SER A 583 -10.49 3.70 -22.73
C SER A 583 -11.28 2.55 -22.10
N CYS A 584 -12.24 2.85 -21.23
CA CYS A 584 -13.07 1.85 -20.58
C CYS A 584 -14.29 1.36 -21.36
N ARG A 585 -14.62 1.98 -22.50
CA ARG A 585 -15.79 1.62 -23.33
C ARG A 585 -17.11 1.63 -22.55
N ASP A 586 -17.24 2.54 -21.60
CA ASP A 586 -18.40 2.68 -20.69
C ASP A 586 -18.66 1.47 -19.78
N TYR A 587 -17.74 0.52 -19.74
CA TYR A 587 -17.74 -0.58 -18.78
C TYR A 587 -16.93 -0.17 -17.56
N TRP A 588 -17.58 0.38 -16.53
CA TRP A 588 -16.95 0.56 -15.21
C TRP A 588 -17.83 0.20 -14.05
#